data_AF-A0A6L9VZ91-F1
#
_entry.id   AF-A0A6L9VZ91-F1
#
_cell.length_a   1.000
_cell.length_b   1.000
_cell.length_c   1.000
_cell.angle_alpha   90.00
_cell.angle_beta   90.00
_cell.angle_gamma   90.00
#
_symmetry.space_group_name_H-M   'P 1'
#
loop_
_entity.id
_entity.type
_entity.pdbx_description
1 polymer ?
#
loop_
_entity_poly.entity_id
_entity_poly.type
_entity_poly.pdbx_seq_one_letter_code
_entity_poly.pdbx_strand_id
1 'polypeptide(L)'
;MNTYAVGFARPDRWSGTEKAQQTYPWHAVEAHRPPVELDGEVELAVCGAIVQVWGSQKWERVGIGRTGCPECARITAVDNRLTSAR
;
A
#
# COMPACT_ATOMS: atom_id res chain seq x y z
N MET A 1 -8.32 13.70 8.60
CA MET A 1 -7.94 13.26 7.24
C MET A 1 -7.01 12.09 7.44
N ASN A 2 -7.42 10.87 7.10
CA ASN A 2 -6.59 9.68 7.34
C ASN A 2 -5.41 9.72 6.38
N THR A 3 -4.20 9.68 6.93
CA THR A 3 -2.97 9.65 6.13
C THR A 3 -2.65 8.18 5.85
N TYR A 4 -2.39 7.85 4.58
CA TYR A 4 -1.98 6.49 4.21
C TYR A 4 -0.46 6.44 4.00
N ALA A 5 0.21 5.59 4.77
CA ALA A 5 1.57 5.17 4.47
C ALA A 5 1.58 4.09 3.38
N VAL A 6 2.76 3.82 2.82
CA VAL A 6 2.94 2.78 1.81
C VAL A 6 3.61 1.57 2.45
N GLY A 7 3.04 0.40 2.26
CA GLY A 7 3.65 -0.86 2.65
C GLY A 7 4.06 -1.71 1.45
N PHE A 8 5.19 -2.40 1.54
CA PHE A 8 5.61 -3.42 0.59
C PHE A 8 5.29 -4.81 1.14
N ALA A 9 4.44 -5.57 0.44
CA ALA A 9 4.20 -6.97 0.73
C ALA A 9 5.45 -7.76 0.35
N ARG A 10 6.19 -8.20 1.36
CA ARG A 10 7.26 -9.17 1.13
C ARG A 10 6.59 -10.48 0.70
N PRO A 11 7.05 -11.14 -0.38
CA PRO A 11 6.69 -12.54 -0.57
C PRO A 11 7.11 -13.26 0.70
N ASP A 12 6.16 -13.93 1.33
CA ASP A 12 6.45 -14.57 2.61
C ASP A 12 7.56 -15.59 2.36
N ARG A 13 8.63 -15.51 3.14
CA ARG A 13 9.80 -16.38 2.94
C ARG A 13 9.48 -17.84 3.32
N TRP A 14 8.32 -18.08 3.92
CA TRP A 14 8.00 -19.30 4.66
C TRP A 14 7.08 -20.25 3.89
N SER A 15 6.33 -19.78 2.91
CA SER A 15 5.42 -20.57 2.08
C SER A 15 6.23 -21.16 0.93
N GLY A 16 6.49 -22.47 1.02
CA GLY A 16 7.09 -23.27 -0.05
C GLY A 16 6.19 -23.43 -1.28
N THR A 17 5.08 -22.69 -1.38
CA THR A 17 4.19 -22.64 -2.53
C THR A 17 4.69 -21.58 -3.50
N GLU A 18 5.04 -22.04 -4.71
CA GLU A 18 5.39 -21.29 -5.91
C GLU A 18 5.28 -19.78 -5.79
N LYS A 19 6.44 -19.09 -5.94
CA LYS A 19 6.59 -17.65 -6.14
C LYS A 19 5.28 -17.00 -6.60
N ALA A 20 4.44 -16.60 -5.65
CA ALA A 20 3.33 -15.71 -5.94
C ALA A 20 4.00 -14.38 -6.25
N GLN A 21 4.34 -14.17 -7.52
CA GLN A 21 4.88 -12.94 -8.03
C GLN A 21 3.79 -11.90 -7.79
N GLN A 22 3.82 -11.25 -6.62
CA GLN A 22 2.82 -10.27 -6.22
C GLN A 22 2.82 -9.20 -7.31
N THR A 23 1.80 -9.22 -8.16
CA THR A 23 1.69 -8.31 -9.30
C THR A 23 1.53 -6.87 -8.80
N TYR A 24 1.03 -6.72 -7.57
CA TYR A 24 0.80 -5.46 -6.89
C TYR A 24 1.43 -5.49 -5.49
N PRO A 25 2.76 -5.35 -5.36
CA PRO A 25 3.45 -5.51 -4.08
C PRO A 25 3.26 -4.31 -3.13
N TRP A 26 2.67 -3.21 -3.60
CA TRP A 26 2.50 -1.99 -2.81
C TRP A 26 1.07 -1.85 -2.29
N HIS A 27 0.92 -1.57 -1.00
CA HIS A 27 -0.36 -1.50 -0.32
C HIS A 27 -0.49 -0.23 0.52
N ALA A 28 -1.72 0.22 0.74
CA ALA A 28 -1.99 1.32 1.65
C ALA A 28 -2.02 0.82 3.09
N VAL A 29 -1.37 1.55 3.98
CA VAL A 29 -1.41 1.32 5.42
C VAL A 29 -2.03 2.56 6.06
N GLU A 30 -3.07 2.38 6.86
CA GLU A 30 -3.64 3.49 7.61
C GLU A 30 -2.66 3.93 8.71
N ALA A 31 -2.20 5.19 8.66
CA ALA A 31 -1.19 5.69 9.57
C ALA A 31 -1.85 6.61 10.62
N HIS A 32 -1.81 6.19 11.89
CA HIS A 32 -2.28 6.99 13.03
C HIS A 32 -1.19 7.89 13.63
N ARG A 33 0.04 7.73 13.14
CA ARG A 33 1.22 8.56 13.43
C ARG A 33 1.92 8.96 12.13
N PRO A 34 2.83 9.94 12.11
CA PRO A 34 3.54 10.34 10.90
C PRO A 34 4.19 9.13 10.19
N PRO A 35 4.05 8.99 8.85
CA PRO A 35 4.58 7.83 8.11
C PRO A 35 6.07 7.57 8.34
N VAL A 36 6.87 8.61 8.53
CA VAL A 36 8.32 8.49 8.82
C VAL A 36 8.61 7.72 10.12
N GLU A 37 7.71 7.75 11.10
CA GLU A 37 7.83 6.99 12.34
C GLU A 37 7.45 5.51 12.18
N LEU A 38 6.84 5.15 11.05
CA LEU A 38 6.50 3.78 10.67
C LEU A 38 7.54 3.18 9.71
N ASP A 39 8.58 3.92 9.32
CA ASP A 39 9.53 3.43 8.33
C ASP A 39 10.25 2.16 8.82
N GLY A 40 10.12 1.07 8.07
CA GLY A 40 10.65 -0.24 8.41
C GLY A 40 9.76 -1.10 9.31
N GLU A 41 8.72 -0.54 9.93
CA GLU A 41 7.78 -1.27 10.79
C GLU A 41 6.91 -2.24 9.98
N VAL A 42 6.47 -3.31 10.62
CA VAL A 42 5.54 -4.28 10.03
C VAL A 42 4.12 -3.95 10.46
N GLU A 43 3.26 -3.66 9.48
CA GLU A 43 1.89 -3.22 9.70
C GLU A 43 0.89 -4.01 8.84
N LEU A 44 -0.38 -3.88 9.18
CA LEU A 44 -1.48 -4.42 8.38
C LEU A 44 -1.95 -3.38 7.36
N ALA A 45 -1.94 -3.75 6.09
CA ALA A 45 -2.52 -2.94 5.03
C ALA A 45 -4.06 -2.95 5.08
N VAL A 46 -4.69 -1.95 4.47
CA VAL A 46 -6.17 -1.84 4.42
C VAL A 46 -6.85 -3.03 3.73
N CYS A 47 -6.15 -3.73 2.83
CA CYS A 47 -6.62 -4.95 2.19
C CYS A 47 -6.34 -6.24 3.01
N GLY A 48 -5.75 -6.12 4.19
CA GLY A 48 -5.38 -7.23 5.07
C GLY A 48 -4.00 -7.85 4.80
N ALA A 49 -3.19 -7.30 3.90
CA ALA A 49 -1.83 -7.80 3.66
C ALA A 49 -0.87 -7.38 4.80
N ILE A 50 0.02 -8.27 5.20
CA ILE A 50 1.13 -7.93 6.12
C ILE A 50 2.25 -7.33 5.28
N VAL A 51 2.66 -6.11 5.64
CA VAL A 51 3.59 -5.31 4.83
C VAL A 51 4.64 -4.66 5.70
N GLN A 52 5.82 -4.42 5.14
CA GLN A 52 6.79 -3.52 5.74
C GLN A 52 6.52 -2.10 5.25
N VAL A 53 6.35 -1.13 6.15
CA VAL A 53 6.08 0.27 5.81
C VAL A 53 7.34 0.99 5.32
N TRP A 54 7.15 1.83 4.30
CA TRP A 54 8.15 2.71 3.70
C TRP A 54 7.67 4.15 3.91
N GLY A 55 8.03 4.72 5.05
CA GLY A 55 7.57 6.02 5.55
C GLY A 55 7.98 7.22 4.71
N SER A 56 9.02 7.05 3.88
CA SER A 56 9.44 8.07 2.90
C SER A 56 8.55 8.14 1.65
N GLN A 57 7.73 7.11 1.40
CA GLN A 57 6.87 7.03 0.22
C GLN A 57 5.45 7.52 0.51
N LYS A 58 4.82 8.07 -0.53
CA LYS A 58 3.46 8.61 -0.46
C LYS A 58 2.48 7.71 -1.20
N TRP A 59 1.42 7.27 -0.54
CA TRP A 59 0.44 6.35 -1.13
C TRP A 59 -0.25 6.94 -2.36
N GLU A 60 -0.47 8.25 -2.40
CA GLU A 60 -1.07 8.93 -3.55
C GLU A 60 -0.20 8.85 -4.81
N ARG A 61 1.10 8.57 -4.67
CA ARG A 61 2.00 8.37 -5.82
C ARG A 61 2.09 6.89 -6.22
N VAL A 62 2.10 6.00 -5.23
CA VAL A 62 2.30 4.57 -5.43
C VAL A 62 1.00 3.86 -5.82
N GLY A 63 -0.09 4.19 -5.15
CA GLY A 63 -1.43 3.61 -5.33
C GLY A 63 -2.14 3.99 -6.62
N ILE A 64 -1.69 5.05 -7.31
CA ILE A 64 -2.16 5.44 -8.66
C ILE A 64 -1.36 4.70 -9.75
N GLY A 65 -0.20 4.14 -9.41
CA GLY A 65 0.69 3.44 -10.34
C GLY A 65 0.25 2.01 -10.67
N ARG A 66 0.91 1.40 -11.67
CA ARG A 66 0.59 0.02 -12.15
C ARG A 66 0.89 -1.11 -11.15
N THR A 67 1.54 -0.81 -10.03
CA THR A 67 2.02 -1.79 -9.05
C THR A 67 1.39 -1.61 -7.67
N GLY A 68 0.45 -0.67 -7.51
CA GLY A 68 -0.37 -0.52 -6.32
C GLY A 68 -1.50 -1.54 -6.28
N CYS A 69 -1.81 -2.07 -5.10
CA CYS A 69 -2.91 -3.01 -4.91
C CYS A 69 -4.25 -2.33 -5.28
N PRO A 70 -5.02 -2.87 -6.25
CA PRO A 70 -6.25 -2.24 -6.71
C PRO A 70 -7.31 -2.15 -5.61
N GLU A 71 -7.32 -3.10 -4.67
CA GLU A 71 -8.23 -3.06 -3.53
C GLU A 71 -7.89 -1.93 -2.57
N CYS A 72 -6.59 -1.72 -2.29
CA CYS A 72 -6.13 -0.56 -1.52
C CYS A 72 -6.49 0.76 -2.23
N ALA A 73 -6.31 0.84 -3.55
CA ALA A 73 -6.64 2.04 -4.33
C ALA A 73 -8.15 2.36 -4.28
N ARG A 74 -8.99 1.33 -4.36
CA ARG A 74 -10.45 1.43 -4.22
C ARG A 74 -10.89 1.88 -2.82
N ILE A 75 -10.39 1.23 -1.76
CA ILE A 75 -10.74 1.53 -0.36
C ILE A 75 -10.32 2.96 0.02
N THR A 76 -9.14 3.37 -0.43
CA THR A 76 -8.59 4.72 -0.13
C THR A 76 -9.11 5.80 -1.08
N ALA A 77 -9.93 5.43 -2.08
CA ALA A 77 -10.40 6.30 -3.16
C ALA A 77 -9.27 7.04 -3.92
N VAL A 78 -8.04 6.53 -3.88
CA VAL A 78 -6.87 7.09 -4.57
C VAL A 78 -6.91 6.81 -6.09
N ASP A 79 -7.70 5.82 -6.51
CA ASP A 79 -7.95 5.50 -7.93
C ASP A 79 -8.98 6.43 -8.60
N ASN A 80 -9.59 7.35 -7.85
CA ASN A 80 -10.53 8.29 -8.43
C ASN A 80 -9.71 9.37 -9.17
N ARG A 81 -9.26 9.05 -10.40
CA ARG A 81 -9.03 10.08 -11.42
C ARG A 81 -10.25 10.99 -11.34
N LEU A 82 -10.04 12.19 -10.80
CA LEU A 82 -10.99 13.29 -10.82
C LEU A 82 -11.70 13.23 -12.17
N THR A 83 -12.99 12.92 -12.13
CA THR A 83 -13.84 13.03 -13.31
C THR A 83 -13.60 14.44 -13.85
N SER A 84 -13.07 14.51 -15.07
CA SER A 84 -12.78 15.76 -15.75
C SER A 84 -13.97 16.68 -15.56
N ALA A 85 -13.79 17.76 -14.80
CA ALA A 85 -14.73 18.85 -14.79
C ALA A 85 -14.83 19.36 -16.24
N ARG A 86 -16.01 19.19 -16.83
CA ARG A 86 -16.37 19.84 -18.10
C ARG A 86 -16.78 21.27 -17.83
#